data_AF-C4XMR5-F1
#
_entry.id   AF-C4XMR5-F1
#
_cell.length_a   1.000
_cell.length_b   1.000
_cell.length_c   1.000
_cell.angle_alpha   90.00
_cell.angle_beta   90.00
_cell.angle_gamma   90.00
#
_symmetry.space_group_name_H-M   'P 1'
#
loop_
_entity.id
_entity.type
_entity.pdbx_description
1 polymer ?
#
loop_
_entity_poly.entity_id
_entity_poly.type
_entity_poly.pdbx_seq_one_letter_code
_entity_poly.pdbx_strand_id
1 'polypeptide(L)'
;MEGNMSPTLHIAVVTYNRLASTVKCLESILSRTDADYRLTVVDNGSERDTVAYLLRLHNKKKIDDLYLFDHNMGVACGYNFALSVSREPFFVRLDNDIIIQDAAWAKVLMDVLTRQREVGTAGFHVWDNCPAETLAGLGDGDVFIARSFTTGACCMSRRDVHEKLGFWCEDYGLYGEEDKDFGFRLARAGLTAGYVDKWGKYVRHEHTPYETGGINELRNDKNRQEAQRMRRLNELLYAKGLRELFMPRKYDATLDGVRVSFSENPEYARFMEGVAKVGRKLEPVLAAQEDGKRQGR
;
A
#
# COMPACT_ATOMS: atom_id res chain seq x y z
N MET A 1 5.60 -11.40 36.11
CA MET A 1 4.62 -10.50 35.47
C MET A 1 5.05 -10.38 34.03
N GLU A 2 4.52 -11.24 33.15
CA GLU A 2 4.71 -11.09 31.72
C GLU A 2 3.98 -9.81 31.31
N GLY A 3 4.76 -8.76 31.05
CA GLY A 3 4.20 -7.56 30.43
C GLY A 3 3.57 -8.00 29.12
N ASN A 4 2.27 -7.76 28.99
CA ASN A 4 1.54 -8.04 27.76
C ASN A 4 2.10 -7.08 26.68
N MET A 5 3.20 -7.48 26.05
CA MET A 5 3.87 -6.71 25.02
C MET A 5 2.92 -6.65 23.84
N SER A 6 2.52 -5.45 23.43
CA SER A 6 1.73 -5.25 22.23
C SER A 6 2.49 -5.79 21.01
N PRO A 7 1.80 -6.36 19.99
CA PRO A 7 2.44 -6.84 18.78
C PRO A 7 3.36 -5.80 18.15
N THR A 8 4.51 -6.24 17.65
CA THR A 8 5.48 -5.35 17.00
C THR A 8 5.11 -5.05 15.55
N LEU A 9 4.27 -5.89 14.94
CA LEU A 9 3.90 -5.85 13.53
C LEU A 9 2.38 -5.82 13.36
N HIS A 10 1.91 -4.93 12.48
CA HIS A 10 0.55 -4.96 11.96
C HIS A 10 0.56 -5.38 10.50
N ILE A 11 -0.07 -6.50 10.19
CA ILE A 11 -0.29 -6.96 8.82
C ILE A 11 -1.69 -6.54 8.40
N ALA A 12 -1.78 -5.65 7.42
CA ALA A 12 -3.03 -5.26 6.80
C ALA A 12 -3.17 -5.96 5.44
N VAL A 13 -4.26 -6.70 5.27
CA VAL A 13 -4.66 -7.29 3.99
C VAL A 13 -5.90 -6.57 3.48
N VAL A 14 -5.81 -5.94 2.31
CA VAL A 14 -6.96 -5.38 1.62
C VAL A 14 -7.41 -6.37 0.55
N THR A 15 -8.70 -6.69 0.53
CA THR A 15 -9.27 -7.63 -0.43
C THR A 15 -10.48 -7.05 -1.15
N TYR A 16 -10.61 -7.37 -2.44
CA TYR A 16 -11.76 -7.08 -3.26
C TYR A 16 -12.01 -8.29 -4.16
N ASN A 17 -13.00 -9.11 -3.80
CA ASN A 17 -13.30 -10.40 -4.39
C ASN A 17 -12.09 -11.37 -4.34
N ARG A 18 -11.96 -12.25 -5.35
CA ARG A 18 -10.88 -13.26 -5.45
C ARG A 18 -10.75 -14.16 -4.22
N LEU A 19 -11.88 -14.75 -3.79
CA LEU A 19 -11.94 -15.64 -2.64
C LEU A 19 -10.82 -16.68 -2.61
N ALA A 20 -10.53 -17.34 -3.73
CA ALA A 20 -9.49 -18.36 -3.81
C ALA A 20 -8.07 -17.81 -3.49
N SER A 21 -7.74 -16.61 -3.97
CA SER A 21 -6.46 -15.94 -3.63
C SER A 21 -6.44 -15.55 -2.15
N THR A 22 -7.52 -14.92 -1.67
CA THR A 22 -7.66 -14.51 -0.26
C THR A 22 -7.49 -15.67 0.71
N VAL A 23 -8.07 -16.85 0.39
CA VAL A 23 -7.92 -18.06 1.21
C VAL A 23 -6.46 -18.45 1.34
N LYS A 24 -5.75 -18.61 0.22
CA LYS A 24 -4.34 -19.02 0.23
C LYS A 24 -3.45 -17.99 0.92
N CYS A 25 -3.72 -16.70 0.69
CA CYS A 25 -2.99 -15.59 1.32
C CYS A 25 -3.11 -15.66 2.84
N LEU A 26 -4.34 -15.66 3.39
CA LEU A 26 -4.55 -15.69 4.84
C LEU A 26 -4.05 -17.00 5.47
N GLU A 27 -4.23 -18.14 4.82
CA GLU A 27 -3.67 -19.41 5.30
C GLU A 27 -2.15 -19.38 5.38
N SER A 28 -1.48 -18.77 4.39
CA SER A 28 -0.02 -18.63 4.40
C SER A 28 0.47 -17.70 5.51
N ILE A 29 -0.21 -16.57 5.76
CA ILE A 29 0.13 -15.67 6.87
C ILE A 29 0.01 -16.39 8.20
N LEU A 30 -1.11 -17.08 8.42
CA LEU A 30 -1.43 -17.78 9.68
C LEU A 30 -0.48 -18.94 9.98
N SER A 31 0.02 -19.62 8.94
CA SER A 31 0.86 -20.83 9.10
C SER A 31 2.35 -20.56 8.96
N ARG A 32 2.76 -19.45 8.34
CA ARG A 32 4.15 -19.17 7.94
C ARG A 32 4.60 -17.77 8.33
N THR A 33 4.13 -17.21 9.44
CA THR A 33 4.67 -15.96 9.97
C THR A 33 5.22 -16.21 11.37
N ASP A 34 6.54 -16.23 11.48
CA ASP A 34 7.25 -16.36 12.74
C ASP A 34 7.62 -14.97 13.29
N ALA A 35 6.59 -14.20 13.61
CA ALA A 35 6.67 -12.91 14.28
C ALA A 35 5.40 -12.72 15.12
N ASP A 36 5.45 -11.89 16.16
CA ASP A 36 4.24 -11.46 16.85
C ASP A 36 3.56 -10.36 16.03
N TYR A 37 2.32 -10.59 15.61
CA TYR A 37 1.61 -9.69 14.73
C TYR A 37 0.13 -9.57 15.08
N ARG A 38 -0.43 -8.43 14.70
CA ARG A 38 -1.87 -8.20 14.57
C ARG A 38 -2.27 -8.27 13.10
N LEU A 39 -3.30 -9.05 12.79
CA LEU A 39 -3.84 -9.21 11.45
C LEU A 39 -5.16 -8.46 11.29
N THR A 40 -5.14 -7.41 10.48
CA THR A 40 -6.35 -6.72 10.02
C THR A 40 -6.67 -7.12 8.60
N VAL A 41 -7.92 -7.47 8.34
CA VAL A 41 -8.44 -7.65 6.98
C VAL A 41 -9.48 -6.58 6.68
N VAL A 42 -9.27 -5.84 5.60
CA VAL A 42 -10.22 -4.85 5.07
C VAL A 42 -10.82 -5.41 3.79
N ASP A 43 -12.10 -5.73 3.83
CA ASP A 43 -12.90 -6.06 2.66
C ASP A 43 -13.40 -4.77 2.01
N ASN A 44 -12.95 -4.51 0.79
CA ASN A 44 -13.21 -3.28 0.05
C ASN A 44 -14.51 -3.38 -0.77
N GLY A 45 -15.57 -3.98 -0.19
CA GLY A 45 -16.87 -4.17 -0.85
C GLY A 45 -16.96 -5.40 -1.74
N SER A 46 -16.51 -6.56 -1.26
CA SER A 46 -16.59 -7.82 -2.01
C SER A 46 -18.00 -8.41 -2.05
N GLU A 47 -18.17 -9.40 -2.93
CA GLU A 47 -19.37 -10.23 -2.98
C GLU A 47 -19.54 -11.13 -1.74
N ARG A 48 -20.75 -11.69 -1.60
CA ARG A 48 -21.22 -12.44 -0.43
C ARG A 48 -20.28 -13.56 0.00
N ASP A 49 -19.71 -14.31 -0.92
CA ASP A 49 -18.89 -15.50 -0.59
C ASP A 49 -17.57 -15.12 0.08
N THR A 50 -16.91 -14.06 -0.39
CA THR A 50 -15.71 -13.52 0.26
C THR A 50 -16.04 -12.98 1.65
N VAL A 51 -17.11 -12.20 1.77
CA VAL A 51 -17.55 -11.64 3.05
C VAL A 51 -17.88 -12.76 4.06
N ALA A 52 -18.61 -13.79 3.64
CA ALA A 52 -18.96 -14.93 4.50
C ALA A 52 -17.73 -15.71 4.98
N TYR A 53 -16.72 -15.86 4.12
CA TYR A 53 -15.45 -16.48 4.48
C TYR A 53 -14.70 -15.67 5.55
N LEU A 54 -14.59 -14.36 5.36
CA LEU A 54 -13.89 -13.46 6.30
C LEU A 54 -14.58 -13.42 7.66
N LEU A 55 -15.91 -13.28 7.69
CA LEU A 55 -16.69 -13.34 8.93
C LEU A 55 -16.46 -14.63 9.70
N ARG A 56 -16.38 -15.77 9.00
CA ARG A 56 -16.09 -17.06 9.62
C ARG A 56 -14.69 -17.10 10.25
N LEU A 57 -13.67 -16.56 9.59
CA LEU A 57 -12.32 -16.49 10.15
C LEU A 57 -12.24 -15.55 11.36
N HIS A 58 -12.89 -14.39 11.28
CA HIS A 58 -12.95 -13.44 12.39
C HIS A 58 -13.67 -14.03 13.60
N ASN A 59 -14.82 -14.71 13.41
CA ASN A 59 -15.54 -15.42 14.48
C ASN A 59 -14.69 -16.54 15.12
N LYS A 60 -13.78 -17.14 14.35
CA LYS A 60 -12.81 -18.14 14.84
C LYS A 60 -11.56 -17.51 15.46
N LYS A 61 -11.50 -16.18 15.60
CA LYS A 61 -10.34 -15.42 16.12
C LYS A 61 -9.06 -15.70 15.33
N LYS A 62 -9.18 -15.90 14.02
CA LYS A 62 -8.04 -16.02 13.09
C LYS A 62 -7.70 -14.69 12.43
N ILE A 63 -8.61 -13.73 12.45
CA ILE A 63 -8.39 -12.35 12.04
C ILE A 63 -8.67 -11.51 13.29
N ASP A 64 -7.72 -10.68 13.71
CA ASP A 64 -7.87 -9.85 14.90
C ASP A 64 -8.91 -8.76 14.67
N ASP A 65 -8.84 -8.10 13.51
CA ASP A 65 -9.80 -7.06 13.11
C ASP A 65 -10.30 -7.27 11.69
N LEU A 66 -11.61 -7.23 11.53
CA LEU A 66 -12.27 -7.31 10.23
C LEU A 66 -13.08 -6.05 9.99
N TYR A 67 -12.90 -5.45 8.82
CA TYR A 67 -13.63 -4.27 8.38
C TYR A 67 -14.25 -4.51 6.99
N LEU A 68 -15.54 -4.24 6.86
CA LEU A 68 -16.32 -4.47 5.64
C LEU A 68 -16.83 -3.14 5.10
N PHE A 69 -16.35 -2.74 3.93
CA PHE A 69 -16.78 -1.51 3.28
C PHE A 69 -18.05 -1.76 2.46
N ASP A 70 -18.89 -0.74 2.32
CA ASP A 70 -20.12 -0.85 1.53
C ASP A 70 -19.85 -0.96 0.01
N HIS A 71 -18.71 -0.45 -0.45
CA HIS A 71 -18.28 -0.50 -1.85
C HIS A 71 -16.75 -0.31 -1.95
N ASN A 72 -16.21 -0.51 -3.14
CA ASN A 72 -14.79 -0.34 -3.41
C ASN A 72 -14.38 1.15 -3.35
N MET A 73 -13.62 1.49 -2.32
CA MET A 73 -13.06 2.82 -2.07
C MET A 73 -11.65 3.00 -2.65
N GLY A 74 -11.12 1.96 -3.29
CA GLY A 74 -9.76 1.92 -3.81
C GLY A 74 -8.74 1.38 -2.82
N VAL A 75 -7.61 0.93 -3.35
CA VAL A 75 -6.56 0.25 -2.57
C VAL A 75 -5.92 1.16 -1.52
N ALA A 76 -5.69 2.43 -1.86
CA ALA A 76 -5.11 3.41 -0.95
C ALA A 76 -6.03 3.66 0.25
N CYS A 77 -7.34 3.79 0.03
CA CYS A 77 -8.32 4.00 1.10
C CYS A 77 -8.35 2.83 2.08
N GLY A 78 -8.37 1.59 1.56
CA GLY A 78 -8.35 0.38 2.40
C GLY A 78 -7.12 0.32 3.31
N TYR A 79 -5.93 0.55 2.77
CA TYR A 79 -4.70 0.56 3.57
C TYR A 79 -4.60 1.78 4.51
N ASN A 80 -5.07 2.95 4.08
CA ASN A 80 -5.12 4.14 4.93
C ASN A 80 -6.04 3.93 6.14
N PHE A 81 -7.19 3.28 5.93
CA PHE A 81 -8.08 2.91 7.02
C PHE A 81 -7.38 1.96 8.01
N ALA A 82 -6.79 0.86 7.51
CA ALA A 82 -6.06 -0.10 8.35
C ALA A 82 -4.89 0.56 9.12
N LEU A 83 -4.15 1.46 8.47
CA LEU A 83 -3.08 2.24 9.09
C LEU A 83 -3.65 3.17 10.18
N SER A 84 -4.83 3.76 9.99
CA SER A 84 -5.43 4.67 10.97
C SER A 84 -5.83 3.99 12.29
N VAL A 85 -6.07 2.68 12.27
CA VAL A 85 -6.34 1.88 13.48
C VAL A 85 -5.11 1.13 13.99
N SER A 86 -3.97 1.29 13.31
CA SER A 86 -2.68 0.69 13.64
C SER A 86 -1.98 1.44 14.78
N ARG A 87 -1.37 0.70 15.70
CA ARG A 87 -0.53 1.23 16.80
C ARG A 87 0.87 0.62 16.84
N GLU A 88 1.11 -0.39 16.01
CA GLU A 88 2.30 -1.20 15.99
C GLU A 88 3.48 -0.41 15.37
N PRO A 89 4.74 -0.65 15.81
CA PRO A 89 5.93 0.00 15.27
C PRO A 89 6.15 -0.22 13.76
N PHE A 90 5.74 -1.39 13.26
CA PHE A 90 5.82 -1.75 11.85
C PHE A 90 4.44 -2.00 11.27
N PHE A 91 4.21 -1.52 10.05
CA PHE A 91 2.97 -1.71 9.31
C PHE A 91 3.28 -2.37 7.97
N VAL A 92 2.54 -3.41 7.60
CA VAL A 92 2.65 -4.11 6.33
C VAL A 92 1.38 -3.91 5.52
N ARG A 93 1.56 -3.46 4.28
CA ARG A 93 0.58 -3.61 3.20
C ARG A 93 0.85 -4.94 2.50
N LEU A 94 -0.15 -5.82 2.48
CA LEU A 94 -0.05 -7.12 1.83
C LEU A 94 -1.26 -7.40 0.96
N ASP A 95 -1.04 -7.48 -0.35
CA ASP A 95 -2.09 -7.76 -1.32
C ASP A 95 -2.61 -9.21 -1.19
N ASN A 96 -3.91 -9.40 -1.40
CA ASN A 96 -4.58 -10.68 -1.14
C ASN A 96 -4.19 -11.84 -2.09
N ASP A 97 -3.26 -11.61 -3.02
CA ASP A 97 -2.67 -12.62 -3.90
C ASP A 97 -1.18 -12.89 -3.62
N ILE A 98 -0.68 -12.40 -2.48
CA ILE A 98 0.61 -12.79 -1.94
C ILE A 98 0.51 -14.07 -1.09
N ILE A 99 1.42 -15.00 -1.37
CA ILE A 99 1.61 -16.22 -0.60
C ILE A 99 2.95 -16.16 0.13
N ILE A 100 2.91 -16.22 1.45
CA ILE A 100 4.13 -16.34 2.28
C ILE A 100 4.76 -17.72 2.05
N GLN A 101 6.04 -17.74 1.70
CA GLN A 101 6.81 -18.96 1.43
C GLN A 101 7.66 -19.37 2.64
N ASP A 102 8.29 -18.40 3.30
CA ASP A 102 9.26 -18.62 4.38
C ASP A 102 8.86 -17.83 5.64
N ALA A 103 8.97 -18.47 6.80
CA ALA A 103 8.54 -17.93 8.09
C ALA A 103 9.33 -16.70 8.56
N ALA A 104 10.56 -16.53 8.06
CA ALA A 104 11.44 -15.43 8.44
C ALA A 104 11.13 -14.11 7.73
N TRP A 105 10.19 -14.06 6.77
CA TRP A 105 9.92 -12.90 5.92
C TRP A 105 9.77 -11.59 6.70
N ALA A 106 8.98 -11.60 7.79
CA ALA A 106 8.70 -10.41 8.58
C ALA A 106 9.93 -9.94 9.34
N LYS A 107 10.67 -10.88 9.96
CA LYS A 107 11.92 -10.58 10.68
C LYS A 107 12.95 -9.95 9.76
N VAL A 108 13.09 -10.45 8.54
CA VAL A 108 14.01 -9.90 7.54
C VAL A 108 13.69 -8.43 7.23
N LEU A 109 12.42 -8.09 6.95
CA LEU A 109 12.03 -6.71 6.67
C LEU A 109 12.18 -5.79 7.90
N MET A 110 11.82 -6.28 9.09
CA MET A 110 12.02 -5.54 10.35
C MET A 110 13.49 -5.25 10.60
N ASP A 111 14.38 -6.21 10.32
CA ASP A 111 15.83 -6.05 10.48
C ASP A 111 16.39 -4.98 9.55
N VAL A 112 15.96 -4.94 8.28
CA VAL A 112 16.35 -3.88 7.33
C VAL A 112 15.98 -2.50 7.88
N LEU A 113 14.71 -2.33 8.24
CA LEU A 113 14.17 -1.07 8.74
C LEU A 113 14.75 -0.68 10.11
N THR A 114 15.23 -1.68 10.87
CA THR A 114 15.87 -1.44 12.16
C THR A 114 17.31 -0.95 12.01
N ARG A 115 18.10 -1.62 11.17
CA ARG A 115 19.53 -1.35 11.00
C ARG A 115 19.81 -0.13 10.13
N GLN A 116 18.95 0.18 9.15
CA GLN A 116 19.12 1.29 8.22
C GLN A 116 17.99 2.30 8.41
N ARG A 117 18.22 3.33 9.24
CA ARG A 117 17.21 4.34 9.60
C ARG A 117 16.78 5.21 8.41
N GLU A 118 17.63 5.33 7.41
CA GLU A 118 17.35 5.98 6.13
C GLU A 118 16.33 5.21 5.28
N VAL A 119 16.15 3.91 5.52
CA VAL A 119 15.13 3.11 4.83
C VAL A 119 13.77 3.37 5.48
N GLY A 120 12.88 4.00 4.71
CA GLY A 120 11.50 4.28 5.14
C GLY A 120 10.56 3.11 4.88
N THR A 121 10.78 2.38 3.79
CA THR A 121 9.98 1.20 3.42
C THR A 121 10.84 0.12 2.80
N ALA A 122 10.56 -1.14 3.15
CA ALA A 122 11.20 -2.32 2.60
C ALA A 122 10.16 -3.35 2.17
N GLY A 123 10.35 -3.98 1.02
CA GLY A 123 9.49 -5.07 0.56
C GLY A 123 10.27 -6.22 -0.07
N PHE A 124 9.56 -7.13 -0.72
CA PHE A 124 10.16 -8.18 -1.54
C PHE A 124 9.89 -7.96 -3.02
N HIS A 125 10.85 -8.35 -3.85
CA HIS A 125 10.62 -8.38 -5.28
C HIS A 125 9.61 -9.46 -5.64
N VAL A 126 8.65 -9.08 -6.48
CA VAL A 126 7.61 -9.96 -7.04
C VAL A 126 7.74 -10.12 -8.56
N TRP A 127 8.79 -9.56 -9.18
CA TRP A 127 9.07 -9.63 -10.63
C TRP A 127 10.51 -10.05 -10.93
N ASP A 128 10.69 -10.71 -12.07
CA ASP A 128 11.96 -11.36 -12.48
C ASP A 128 13.13 -10.39 -12.79
N ASN A 129 12.87 -9.11 -13.05
CA ASN A 129 13.88 -8.16 -13.56
C ASN A 129 14.32 -7.13 -12.51
N CYS A 130 15.17 -7.54 -11.56
CA CYS A 130 15.83 -6.60 -10.65
C CYS A 130 17.26 -6.25 -11.13
N PRO A 131 17.57 -4.98 -11.48
CA PRO A 131 18.95 -4.56 -11.76
C PRO A 131 19.81 -4.36 -10.49
N ALA A 132 21.10 -4.66 -10.65
CA ALA A 132 22.14 -4.83 -9.61
C ALA A 132 22.67 -3.53 -8.96
N GLU A 133 21.82 -2.76 -8.29
CA GLU A 133 22.29 -1.74 -7.35
C GLU A 133 22.01 -2.17 -5.91
N THR A 134 23.04 -2.78 -5.33
CA THR A 134 23.12 -3.37 -3.99
C THR A 134 23.59 -2.32 -2.99
N LEU A 135 22.78 -2.02 -1.96
CA LEU A 135 23.25 -1.42 -0.72
C LEU A 135 23.34 -2.49 0.37
N ALA A 136 24.51 -2.50 1.02
CA ALA A 136 24.90 -3.18 2.26
C ALA A 136 24.34 -4.61 2.54
N GLY A 137 25.25 -5.55 2.77
CA GLY A 137 24.91 -6.89 3.25
C GLY A 137 24.14 -6.84 4.57
N LEU A 138 22.91 -7.30 4.53
CA LEU A 138 22.17 -7.77 5.69
C LEU A 138 22.75 -9.18 5.97
N GLY A 139 22.94 -9.56 7.24
CA GLY A 139 23.49 -10.88 7.58
C GLY A 139 22.81 -12.02 6.81
N ASP A 140 23.52 -13.14 6.62
CA ASP A 140 23.16 -14.28 5.75
C ASP A 140 23.17 -14.01 4.23
N GLY A 141 23.78 -12.90 3.78
CA GLY A 141 23.95 -12.63 2.34
C GLY A 141 22.67 -12.12 1.67
N ASP A 142 21.77 -11.51 2.45
CA ASP A 142 20.64 -10.73 1.95
C ASP A 142 21.13 -9.31 1.59
N VAL A 143 20.60 -8.77 0.49
CA VAL A 143 21.00 -7.46 -0.05
C VAL A 143 19.79 -6.55 -0.11
N PHE A 144 19.94 -5.29 0.31
CA PHE A 144 18.91 -4.29 0.10
C PHE A 144 19.16 -3.53 -1.21
N ILE A 145 18.10 -3.38 -2.00
CA ILE A 145 18.16 -2.71 -3.31
C ILE A 145 17.28 -1.47 -3.26
N ALA A 146 17.92 -0.30 -3.33
CA ALA A 146 17.21 0.98 -3.32
C ALA A 146 16.40 1.17 -4.61
N ARG A 147 15.18 1.73 -4.45
CA ARG A 147 14.24 2.05 -5.52
C ARG A 147 13.52 3.35 -5.22
N SER A 148 12.91 3.94 -6.25
CA SER A 148 12.10 5.14 -6.09
C SER A 148 10.81 4.90 -5.32
N PHE A 149 10.33 3.65 -5.25
CA PHE A 149 9.17 3.25 -4.45
C PHE A 149 9.15 1.74 -4.21
N THR A 150 8.38 1.32 -3.22
CA THR A 150 7.97 -0.07 -2.97
C THR A 150 6.55 -0.28 -3.48
N THR A 151 6.25 -1.47 -4.00
CA THR A 151 4.91 -1.81 -4.49
C THR A 151 4.02 -2.31 -3.36
N GLY A 152 2.71 -2.13 -3.51
CA GLY A 152 1.69 -2.57 -2.54
C GLY A 152 1.64 -4.07 -2.25
N ALA A 153 2.27 -4.90 -3.11
CA ALA A 153 2.31 -6.35 -3.01
C ALA A 153 2.63 -6.85 -1.59
N CYS A 154 3.85 -6.60 -1.12
CA CYS A 154 4.27 -6.91 0.25
C CYS A 154 5.33 -5.88 0.66
N CYS A 155 4.88 -4.82 1.33
CA CYS A 155 5.72 -3.71 1.76
C CYS A 155 5.52 -3.40 3.24
N MET A 156 6.63 -3.30 3.96
CA MET A 156 6.70 -2.90 5.36
C MET A 156 7.21 -1.46 5.49
N SER A 157 6.56 -0.69 6.34
CA SER A 157 6.96 0.67 6.73
C SER A 157 7.11 0.78 8.25
N ARG A 158 7.87 1.77 8.68
CA ARG A 158 7.95 2.16 10.11
C ARG A 158 6.85 3.16 10.45
N ARG A 159 6.37 3.14 11.68
CA ARG A 159 5.39 4.10 12.19
C ARG A 159 5.83 5.56 12.03
N ASP A 160 7.07 5.87 12.39
CA ASP A 160 7.61 7.24 12.34
C ASP A 160 7.63 7.83 10.92
N VAL A 161 7.72 6.97 9.90
CA VAL A 161 7.57 7.37 8.49
C VAL A 161 6.16 7.87 8.22
N HIS A 162 5.14 7.22 8.75
CA HIS A 162 3.74 7.64 8.63
C HIS A 162 3.38 8.82 9.55
N GLU A 163 4.04 8.96 10.70
CA GLU A 163 3.90 10.17 11.51
C GLU A 163 4.47 11.40 10.77
N LYS A 164 5.54 11.21 9.98
CA LYS A 164 6.17 12.27 9.17
C LYS A 164 5.45 12.55 7.86
N LEU A 165 5.01 11.52 7.15
CA LEU A 165 4.47 11.61 5.78
C LEU A 165 2.95 11.42 5.71
N GLY A 166 2.31 10.98 6.78
CA GLY A 166 0.89 10.64 6.77
C GLY A 166 0.57 9.44 5.89
N PHE A 167 -0.57 9.54 5.22
CA PHE A 167 -1.23 8.45 4.50
C PHE A 167 -0.75 8.30 3.04
N TRP A 168 -1.16 7.24 2.35
CA TRP A 168 -1.05 7.15 0.90
C TRP A 168 -2.01 8.12 0.23
N CYS A 169 -1.62 8.70 -0.89
CA CYS A 169 -2.46 9.65 -1.61
C CYS A 169 -3.60 8.94 -2.33
N GLU A 170 -4.84 9.38 -2.10
CA GLU A 170 -6.08 8.78 -2.62
C GLU A 170 -6.65 9.53 -3.83
N ASP A 171 -5.83 10.37 -4.46
CA ASP A 171 -6.22 11.21 -5.61
C ASP A 171 -6.25 10.45 -6.95
N TYR A 172 -5.77 9.21 -6.95
CA TYR A 172 -5.54 8.42 -8.17
C TYR A 172 -6.68 7.45 -8.51
N GLY A 173 -7.81 7.56 -7.81
CA GLY A 173 -8.97 6.69 -7.97
C GLY A 173 -8.80 5.34 -7.27
N LEU A 174 -9.35 4.29 -7.88
CA LEU A 174 -9.46 2.98 -7.22
C LEU A 174 -8.12 2.20 -7.19
N TYR A 175 -7.22 2.47 -8.12
CA TYR A 175 -5.93 1.80 -8.21
C TYR A 175 -4.92 2.63 -9.03
N GLY A 176 -3.70 2.74 -8.51
CA GLY A 176 -2.53 3.18 -9.27
C GLY A 176 -1.90 4.46 -8.74
N GLU A 177 -0.60 4.59 -8.99
CA GLU A 177 0.23 5.76 -8.68
C GLU A 177 0.44 6.10 -7.19
N GLU A 178 -0.32 5.53 -6.27
CA GLU A 178 -0.18 5.78 -4.82
C GLU A 178 1.17 5.34 -4.26
N ASP A 179 1.71 4.23 -4.76
CA ASP A 179 3.04 3.73 -4.39
C ASP A 179 4.13 4.70 -4.85
N LYS A 180 4.01 5.23 -6.07
CA LYS A 180 4.98 6.16 -6.65
C LYS A 180 4.94 7.53 -5.97
N ASP A 181 3.74 8.01 -5.64
CA ASP A 181 3.55 9.23 -4.85
C ASP A 181 4.22 9.11 -3.48
N PHE A 182 3.98 8.00 -2.77
CA PHE A 182 4.59 7.78 -1.46
C PHE A 182 6.12 7.67 -1.57
N GLY A 183 6.62 6.98 -2.60
CA GLY A 183 8.04 6.94 -2.93
C GLY A 183 8.68 8.31 -3.20
N PHE A 184 7.98 9.17 -3.94
CA PHE A 184 8.42 10.54 -4.17
C PHE A 184 8.50 11.33 -2.86
N ARG A 185 7.49 11.18 -1.98
CA ARG A 185 7.46 11.87 -0.68
C ARG A 185 8.53 11.35 0.28
N LEU A 186 8.81 10.05 0.27
CA LEU A 186 9.96 9.46 0.97
C LEU A 186 11.27 10.13 0.54
N ALA A 187 11.53 10.17 -0.77
CA ALA A 187 12.74 10.78 -1.31
C ALA A 187 12.87 12.26 -0.92
N ARG A 188 11.77 13.02 -0.99
CA ARG A 188 11.73 14.43 -0.56
C ARG A 188 11.97 14.61 0.94
N ALA A 189 11.69 13.60 1.74
CA ALA A 189 11.93 13.58 3.18
C ALA A 189 13.31 13.00 3.57
N GLY A 190 14.18 12.70 2.60
CA GLY A 190 15.50 12.10 2.83
C GLY A 190 15.46 10.62 3.19
N LEU A 191 14.39 9.91 2.82
CA LEU A 191 14.19 8.49 3.07
C LEU A 191 14.24 7.69 1.77
N THR A 192 14.63 6.42 1.89
CA THR A 192 14.78 5.49 0.78
C THR A 192 13.73 4.40 0.85
N ALA A 193 13.17 4.04 -0.30
CA ALA A 193 12.38 2.83 -0.49
C ALA A 193 13.26 1.75 -1.13
N GLY A 194 12.92 0.48 -0.94
CA GLY A 194 13.64 -0.58 -1.62
C GLY A 194 13.17 -1.97 -1.24
N TYR A 195 13.91 -2.96 -1.72
CA TYR A 195 13.53 -4.36 -1.62
C TYR A 195 14.69 -5.21 -1.14
N VAL A 196 14.37 -6.32 -0.47
CA VAL A 196 15.33 -7.38 -0.17
C VAL A 196 15.46 -8.29 -1.38
N ASP A 197 16.70 -8.48 -1.85
CA ASP A 197 17.05 -9.21 -3.08
C ASP A 197 17.04 -10.73 -2.89
N LYS A 198 15.83 -11.29 -2.72
CA LYS A 198 15.56 -12.74 -2.70
C LYS A 198 14.20 -13.01 -3.33
N TRP A 199 14.11 -12.77 -4.64
CA TRP A 199 12.88 -13.03 -5.39
C TRP A 199 12.38 -14.46 -5.19
N GLY A 200 11.09 -14.62 -4.89
CA GLY A 200 10.42 -15.91 -4.71
C GLY A 200 10.78 -16.68 -3.43
N LYS A 201 11.81 -16.28 -2.66
CA LYS A 201 12.23 -16.98 -1.44
C LYS A 201 11.22 -16.79 -0.30
N TYR A 202 10.91 -15.54 0.01
CA TYR A 202 10.11 -15.18 1.18
C TYR A 202 8.62 -15.08 0.88
N VAL A 203 8.29 -14.53 -0.30
CA VAL A 203 6.92 -14.37 -0.77
C VAL A 203 6.83 -14.73 -2.24
N ARG A 204 5.65 -15.19 -2.66
CA ARG A 204 5.29 -15.44 -4.05
C ARG A 204 4.04 -14.66 -4.39
N HIS A 205 4.09 -13.91 -5.48
CA HIS A 205 2.91 -13.23 -6.03
C HIS A 205 2.17 -14.19 -6.95
N GLU A 206 0.97 -14.62 -6.55
CA GLU A 206 0.10 -15.44 -7.38
C GLU A 206 -0.57 -14.50 -8.39
N HIS A 207 -0.03 -14.43 -9.62
CA HIS A 207 -0.63 -13.68 -10.73
C HIS A 207 -1.94 -14.32 -11.20
N THR A 208 -2.92 -14.50 -10.30
CA THR A 208 -4.24 -14.99 -10.69
C THR A 208 -4.89 -13.92 -11.56
N PRO A 209 -5.39 -14.28 -12.75
CA PRO A 209 -6.25 -13.41 -13.50
C PRO A 209 -7.42 -12.98 -12.62
N TYR A 210 -7.83 -11.73 -12.74
CA TYR A 210 -9.03 -11.27 -12.09
C TYR A 210 -10.24 -11.95 -12.74
N GLU A 211 -10.86 -12.88 -12.02
CA GLU A 211 -12.02 -13.64 -12.51
C GLU A 211 -13.32 -12.79 -12.54
N THR A 212 -13.28 -11.59 -11.95
CA THR A 212 -14.43 -10.67 -11.89
C THR A 212 -14.45 -9.71 -13.07
N GLY A 213 -15.63 -9.50 -13.65
CA GLY A 213 -15.89 -8.38 -14.57
C GLY A 213 -15.57 -7.02 -13.90
N GLY A 214 -15.18 -6.02 -14.69
CA GLY A 214 -14.95 -4.64 -14.23
C GLY A 214 -13.50 -4.24 -13.99
N ILE A 215 -12.52 -5.16 -13.89
CA ILE A 215 -11.11 -4.75 -13.70
C ILE A 215 -10.46 -4.21 -14.97
N ASN A 216 -10.88 -4.68 -16.14
CA ASN A 216 -10.52 -4.04 -17.40
C ASN A 216 -11.05 -2.59 -17.46
N GLU A 217 -12.18 -2.30 -16.81
CA GLU A 217 -12.68 -0.94 -16.67
C GLU A 217 -11.87 -0.14 -15.65
N LEU A 218 -11.48 -0.74 -14.51
CA LEU A 218 -10.64 -0.11 -13.49
C LEU A 218 -9.24 0.25 -14.03
N ARG A 219 -8.64 -0.64 -14.82
CA ARG A 219 -7.29 -0.50 -15.39
C ARG A 219 -7.31 -0.01 -16.85
N ASN A 220 -8.41 0.59 -17.30
CA ASN A 220 -8.48 1.10 -18.65
C ASN A 220 -7.44 2.23 -18.86
N ASP A 221 -7.02 2.43 -20.12
CA ASP A 221 -5.97 3.39 -20.46
C ASP A 221 -6.31 4.82 -20.06
N LYS A 222 -7.59 5.19 -20.10
CA LYS A 222 -8.06 6.54 -19.74
C LYS A 222 -7.86 6.80 -18.24
N ASN A 223 -8.33 5.92 -17.37
CA ASN A 223 -8.16 6.01 -15.92
C ASN A 223 -6.67 6.02 -15.55
N ARG A 224 -5.86 5.18 -16.22
CA ARG A 224 -4.41 5.17 -16.03
C ARG A 224 -3.77 6.51 -16.43
N GLN A 225 -4.19 7.12 -17.54
CA GLN A 225 -3.70 8.43 -17.96
C GLN A 225 -4.10 9.54 -16.99
N GLU A 226 -5.35 9.55 -16.53
CA GLU A 226 -5.84 10.51 -15.53
C GLU A 226 -5.08 10.40 -14.20
N ALA A 227 -4.87 9.19 -13.69
CA ALA A 227 -4.06 8.94 -12.49
C ALA A 227 -2.61 9.43 -12.68
N GLN A 228 -1.99 9.16 -13.84
CA GLN A 228 -0.64 9.62 -14.14
C GLN A 228 -0.54 11.15 -14.23
N ARG A 229 -1.55 11.82 -14.81
CA ARG A 229 -1.63 13.28 -14.88
C ARG A 229 -1.76 13.88 -13.48
N MET A 230 -2.65 13.34 -12.66
CA MET A 230 -2.81 13.75 -11.27
C MET A 230 -1.51 13.55 -10.47
N ARG A 231 -0.80 12.42 -10.66
CA ARG A 231 0.47 12.17 -10.00
C ARG A 231 1.53 13.21 -10.37
N ARG A 232 1.68 13.52 -11.65
CA ARG A 232 2.63 14.56 -12.11
C ARG A 232 2.30 15.94 -11.53
N LEU A 233 1.01 16.27 -11.45
CA LEU A 233 0.57 17.51 -10.81
C LEU A 233 0.96 17.51 -9.32
N ASN A 234 0.68 16.43 -8.59
CA ASN A 234 1.05 16.30 -7.18
C ASN A 234 2.58 16.39 -6.97
N GLU A 235 3.39 15.68 -7.76
CA GLU A 235 4.86 15.76 -7.75
C GLU A 235 5.34 17.21 -7.92
N LEU A 236 4.75 17.96 -8.84
CA LEU A 236 5.06 19.38 -9.03
C LEU A 236 4.65 20.23 -7.82
N LEU A 237 3.47 20.01 -7.25
CA LEU A 237 3.00 20.75 -6.08
C LEU A 237 3.89 20.51 -4.86
N TYR A 238 4.27 19.26 -4.58
CA TYR A 238 5.26 18.94 -3.55
C TYR A 238 6.61 19.63 -3.83
N ALA A 239 7.11 19.55 -5.08
CA ALA A 239 8.38 20.15 -5.46
C ALA A 239 8.42 21.67 -5.33
N LYS A 240 7.26 22.33 -5.41
CA LYS A 240 7.11 23.78 -5.25
C LYS A 240 6.70 24.20 -3.84
N GLY A 241 6.54 23.26 -2.90
CA GLY A 241 6.06 23.54 -1.55
C GLY A 241 4.60 24.02 -1.50
N LEU A 242 3.83 23.76 -2.55
CA LEU A 242 2.40 24.10 -2.63
C LEU A 242 1.50 22.98 -2.08
N ARG A 243 2.08 21.80 -1.85
CA ARG A 243 1.47 20.68 -1.16
C ARG A 243 2.48 20.13 -0.16
N GLU A 244 2.04 19.92 1.08
CA GLU A 244 2.89 19.34 2.11
C GLU A 244 3.21 17.86 1.80
N LEU A 245 4.35 17.38 2.29
CA LEU A 245 4.68 15.94 2.20
C LEU A 245 3.81 15.10 3.14
N PHE A 246 3.30 15.71 4.22
CA PHE A 246 2.31 15.08 5.08
C PHE A 246 0.98 14.98 4.34
N MET A 247 0.47 13.76 4.20
CA MET A 247 -0.81 13.49 3.54
C MET A 247 -1.90 13.23 4.59
N PRO A 248 -2.89 14.12 4.75
CA PRO A 248 -4.05 13.85 5.60
C PRO A 248 -4.96 12.79 4.97
N ARG A 249 -5.91 12.24 5.75
CA ARG A 249 -6.93 11.34 5.20
C ARG A 249 -7.86 12.08 4.27
N LYS A 250 -8.22 11.44 3.16
CA LYS A 250 -9.25 11.95 2.24
C LYS A 250 -10.66 11.71 2.76
N TYR A 251 -10.87 10.59 3.46
CA TYR A 251 -12.16 10.21 4.00
C TYR A 251 -12.13 10.05 5.52
N ASP A 252 -13.21 10.48 6.15
CA ASP A 252 -13.53 10.14 7.52
C ASP A 252 -14.39 8.88 7.55
N ALA A 253 -14.06 7.96 8.46
CA ALA A 253 -14.68 6.65 8.55
C ALA A 253 -15.61 6.58 9.77
N THR A 254 -16.80 5.99 9.57
CA THR A 254 -17.76 5.68 10.64
C THR A 254 -17.93 4.16 10.73
N LEU A 255 -17.80 3.62 11.94
CA LEU A 255 -17.88 2.19 12.21
C LEU A 255 -19.23 1.81 12.82
N ASP A 256 -19.81 0.71 12.33
CA ASP A 256 -20.93 -0.01 12.95
C ASP A 256 -20.60 -1.50 13.05
N GLY A 257 -20.05 -1.89 14.20
CA GLY A 257 -19.41 -3.19 14.37
C GLY A 257 -18.24 -3.36 13.39
N VAL A 258 -18.32 -4.35 12.52
CA VAL A 258 -17.32 -4.59 11.46
C VAL A 258 -17.59 -3.77 10.19
N ARG A 259 -18.75 -3.11 10.05
CA ARG A 259 -19.07 -2.34 8.86
C ARG A 259 -18.45 -0.95 8.93
N VAL A 260 -17.98 -0.46 7.78
CA VAL A 260 -17.36 0.85 7.66
C VAL A 260 -17.99 1.61 6.51
N SER A 261 -18.39 2.84 6.81
CA SER A 261 -18.88 3.82 5.84
C SER A 261 -17.97 5.05 5.83
N PHE A 262 -17.96 5.78 4.73
CA PHE A 262 -17.05 6.90 4.51
C PHE A 262 -17.78 8.18 4.13
N SER A 263 -17.29 9.30 4.65
CA SER A 263 -17.63 10.65 4.18
C SER A 263 -16.36 11.39 3.79
N GLU A 264 -16.42 12.21 2.75
CA GLU A 264 -15.26 13.02 2.35
C GLU A 264 -14.89 14.02 3.46
N ASN A 265 -13.60 14.09 3.78
CA ASN A 265 -13.08 15.02 4.77
C ASN A 265 -13.20 16.47 4.22
N PRO A 266 -13.92 17.39 4.91
CA PRO A 266 -14.16 18.72 4.39
C PRO A 266 -12.90 19.58 4.18
N GLU A 267 -11.85 19.36 4.97
CA GLU A 267 -10.57 20.06 4.80
C GLU A 267 -9.83 19.56 3.57
N TYR A 268 -9.81 18.24 3.36
CA TYR A 268 -9.25 17.63 2.17
C TYR A 268 -9.97 18.11 0.90
N ALA A 269 -11.31 18.13 0.92
CA ALA A 269 -12.12 18.59 -0.20
C ALA A 269 -11.79 20.05 -0.59
N ARG A 270 -11.71 20.95 0.40
CA ARG A 270 -11.32 22.36 0.18
C ARG A 270 -9.93 22.49 -0.42
N PHE A 271 -8.97 21.70 0.05
CA PHE A 271 -7.62 21.68 -0.52
C PHE A 271 -7.66 21.24 -2.01
N MET A 272 -8.43 20.20 -2.32
CA MET A 272 -8.55 19.67 -3.68
C MET A 272 -9.23 20.64 -4.65
N GLU A 273 -10.12 21.52 -4.20
CA GLU A 273 -10.62 22.62 -5.03
C GLU A 273 -9.50 23.56 -5.49
N GLY A 274 -8.52 23.82 -4.63
CA GLY A 274 -7.32 24.58 -4.94
C GLY A 274 -6.44 23.87 -5.96
N VAL A 275 -6.16 22.58 -5.73
CA VAL A 275 -5.41 21.72 -6.67
C VAL A 275 -6.06 21.72 -8.05
N ALA A 276 -7.38 21.57 -8.14
CA ALA A 276 -8.12 21.57 -9.39
C ALA A 276 -8.00 22.91 -10.14
N LYS A 277 -8.01 24.05 -9.43
CA LYS A 277 -7.79 25.38 -10.03
C LYS A 277 -6.38 25.52 -10.62
N VAL A 278 -5.37 25.00 -9.93
CA VAL A 278 -3.98 25.00 -10.39
C VAL A 278 -3.81 24.06 -11.59
N GLY A 279 -4.35 22.84 -11.52
CA GLY A 279 -4.32 21.86 -12.60
C GLY A 279 -4.85 22.43 -13.91
N ARG A 280 -6.02 23.08 -13.89
CA ARG A 280 -6.59 23.74 -15.09
C ARG A 280 -5.68 24.79 -15.72
N LYS A 281 -4.90 25.52 -14.91
CA LYS A 281 -3.93 26.51 -15.43
C LYS A 281 -2.69 25.88 -16.04
N LEU A 282 -2.31 24.69 -15.55
CA LEU A 282 -1.12 23.96 -15.98
C LEU A 282 -1.40 22.93 -17.08
N GLU A 283 -2.67 22.68 -17.40
CA GLU A 283 -3.10 21.72 -18.43
C GLU A 283 -2.33 21.84 -19.76
N PRO A 284 -2.09 23.05 -20.32
CA PRO A 284 -1.34 23.19 -21.58
C PRO A 284 0.11 22.69 -21.48
N VAL A 285 0.72 22.80 -20.30
CA VAL A 285 2.12 22.38 -20.05
C VAL A 285 2.20 20.88 -19.78
N LEU A 286 1.22 20.34 -19.05
CA LEU A 286 1.14 18.90 -18.75
C LEU A 286 0.83 18.07 -19.99
N ALA A 287 0.02 18.60 -20.92
CA ALA A 287 -0.27 17.96 -22.21
C ALA A 287 0.93 17.92 -23.17
N ALA A 288 1.72 18.99 -23.23
CA ALA A 288 2.88 19.09 -24.15
C ALA A 288 4.00 18.08 -23.85
N GLN A 289 4.14 17.64 -22.59
CA GLN A 289 5.10 16.60 -22.21
C GLN A 289 4.69 15.19 -22.66
N GLU A 290 3.43 14.96 -23.04
CA GLU A 290 2.96 13.67 -23.57
C GLU A 290 3.27 13.51 -25.06
N ASP A 291 3.20 14.59 -25.83
CA ASP A 291 3.48 14.57 -27.28
C ASP A 291 4.99 14.45 -27.58
N GLY A 292 5.85 15.05 -26.75
CA GLY A 292 7.31 14.91 -26.89
C GLY A 292 7.84 13.49 -26.72
N LYS A 293 7.09 12.59 -26.05
CA LYS A 293 7.41 11.15 -25.96
C LYS A 293 6.85 10.33 -27.13
N ARG A 294 5.84 10.82 -27.85
CA ARG A 294 5.28 10.15 -29.04
C ARG A 294 6.08 10.43 -30.31
N GLN A 295 6.78 11.56 -30.40
CA GLN A 295 7.60 11.91 -31.56
C GLN A 295 9.03 11.33 -31.53
N GLY A 296 9.39 10.56 -30.50
CA GLY A 296 10.71 9.95 -30.33
C GLY A 296 10.74 8.42 -30.45
N ARG A 297 9.75 7.81 -31.12
CA ARG A 297 9.75 6.39 -31.48
C ARG A 297 9.94 6.22 -32.98
#